data_AF-A0A352S2Q2-F1
#
_entry.id   AF-A0A352S2Q2-F1
#
_cell.length_a   1.000
_cell.length_b   1.000
_cell.length_c   1.000
_cell.angle_alpha   90.00
_cell.angle_beta   90.00
_cell.angle_gamma   90.00
#
_symmetry.space_group_name_H-M   'P 1'
#
loop_
_entity.id
_entity.type
_entity.pdbx_description
1 polymer ?
#
loop_
_entity_poly.entity_id
_entity_poly.type
_entity_poly.pdbx_seq_one_letter_code
_entity_poly.pdbx_strand_id
1 'polypeptide(L)'
;DVARVLFGEQGVAEGLSPGKIVVDMSSISPIETREFAARIEKLGCDYVDAPVSGGEVGAKAATLSIMAGGKQDVFDKVLPLLQLMGKNIT
;
A
#
# COMPACT_ATOMS: atom_id res chain seq x y z
N ASP A 1 -0.85 7.29 12.35
CA ASP A 1 -2.17 7.28 11.71
C ASP A 1 -1.98 7.52 10.22
N VAL A 2 -2.50 6.59 9.40
CA VAL A 2 -2.37 6.59 7.94
C VAL A 2 -3.15 7.76 7.34
N ALA A 3 -4.34 8.08 7.86
CA ALA A 3 -5.17 9.18 7.36
C ALA A 3 -4.43 10.52 7.38
N ARG A 4 -3.74 10.82 8.49
CA ARG A 4 -2.94 12.04 8.64
C ARG A 4 -1.76 12.09 7.67
N VAL A 5 -1.10 10.96 7.41
CA VAL A 5 0.05 10.89 6.49
C VAL A 5 -0.41 11.08 5.04
N LEU A 6 -1.54 10.47 4.67
CA LEU A 6 -2.07 10.56 3.32
C LEU A 6 -2.70 11.92 3.03
N PHE A 7 -3.49 12.45 3.97
CA PHE A 7 -4.42 13.55 3.70
C PHE A 7 -4.34 14.73 4.68
N GLY A 8 -3.40 14.70 5.63
CA GLY A 8 -3.10 15.87 6.45
C GLY A 8 -2.41 16.98 5.64
N GLU A 9 -2.17 18.12 6.29
CA GLU A 9 -1.38 19.21 5.70
C GLU A 9 0.01 18.70 5.29
N GLN A 10 0.44 19.02 4.07
CA GLN A 10 1.68 18.48 3.47
C GLN A 10 1.68 16.95 3.41
N GLY A 11 0.49 16.34 3.31
CA GLY A 11 0.31 14.91 3.19
C GLY A 11 0.68 14.39 1.81
N VAL A 12 0.81 13.07 1.68
CA VAL A 12 1.20 12.40 0.43
C VAL A 12 0.31 12.84 -0.73
N ALA A 13 -1.00 12.97 -0.51
CA ALA A 13 -1.97 13.33 -1.53
C ALA A 13 -1.72 14.69 -2.20
N GLU A 14 -1.10 15.65 -1.50
CA GLU A 14 -0.77 16.97 -2.06
C GLU A 14 0.38 16.91 -3.08
N GLY A 15 1.27 15.93 -2.94
CA GLY A 15 2.42 15.71 -3.83
C GLY A 15 2.20 14.68 -4.93
N LEU A 16 1.03 14.04 -4.97
CA LEU A 16 0.73 13.02 -5.99
C LEU A 16 0.48 13.65 -7.36
N SER A 17 0.92 12.93 -8.39
CA SER A 17 0.61 13.21 -9.79
C SER A 17 -0.05 11.97 -10.42
N PRO A 18 -0.90 12.13 -11.45
CA PRO A 18 -1.58 10.99 -12.07
C PRO A 18 -0.63 9.86 -12.50
N GLY A 19 -1.08 8.63 -12.33
CA GLY A 19 -0.32 7.41 -12.64
C GLY A 19 0.64 6.95 -11.53
N LYS A 20 0.71 7.65 -10.39
CA LYS A 20 1.43 7.18 -9.20
C LYS A 20 0.65 6.09 -8.48
N ILE A 21 1.37 5.23 -7.76
CA ILE A 21 0.81 4.14 -6.96
C ILE A 21 1.20 4.38 -5.50
N VAL A 22 0.22 4.42 -4.62
CA VAL A 22 0.41 4.42 -3.17
C VAL A 22 0.29 2.98 -2.68
N VAL A 23 1.28 2.49 -1.95
CA VAL A 23 1.25 1.17 -1.31
C VAL A 23 1.25 1.38 0.20
N ASP A 24 0.15 1.03 0.86
CA ASP A 24 0.06 1.06 2.31
C ASP A 24 0.28 -0.36 2.86
N MET A 25 1.31 -0.52 3.68
CA MET A 25 1.65 -1.81 4.30
C MET A 25 1.28 -1.85 5.79
N SER A 26 0.48 -0.89 6.24
CA SER A 26 0.01 -0.78 7.63
C SER A 26 -1.13 -1.75 7.90
N SER A 27 -1.27 -2.20 9.14
CA SER A 27 -2.44 -2.96 9.59
C SER A 27 -3.51 -1.99 10.08
N ILE A 28 -4.42 -1.57 9.19
CA ILE A 28 -5.50 -0.61 9.47
C ILE A 28 -6.90 -1.20 9.21
N SER A 29 -7.95 -0.42 9.47
CA SER A 29 -9.33 -0.83 9.22
C SER A 29 -9.59 -1.03 7.72
N PRO A 30 -10.21 -2.16 7.30
CA PRO A 30 -10.63 -2.35 5.91
C PRO A 30 -11.67 -1.32 5.43
N ILE A 31 -12.34 -0.61 6.33
CA ILE A 31 -13.26 0.47 5.99
C ILE A 31 -12.46 1.71 5.60
N GLU A 32 -11.46 2.07 6.41
CA GLU A 32 -10.56 3.20 6.15
C GLU A 32 -9.75 2.98 4.88
N THR A 33 -9.17 1.79 4.68
CA THR A 33 -8.48 1.41 3.43
C THR A 33 -9.33 1.70 2.19
N ARG A 34 -10.61 1.31 2.21
CA ARG A 34 -11.52 1.53 1.07
C ARG A 34 -11.79 3.01 0.82
N GLU A 35 -11.93 3.80 1.88
CA GLU A 35 -12.06 5.25 1.77
C GLU A 35 -10.80 5.87 1.18
N PHE A 36 -9.62 5.47 1.67
CA PHE A 36 -8.34 6.00 1.25
C PHE A 36 -8.08 5.70 -0.23
N ALA A 37 -8.31 4.46 -0.64
CA ALA A 37 -8.24 4.05 -2.04
C ALA A 37 -9.13 4.92 -2.92
N ALA A 38 -10.41 5.09 -2.57
CA ALA A 38 -11.34 5.91 -3.35
C ALA A 38 -10.92 7.38 -3.44
N ARG A 39 -10.28 7.94 -2.39
CA ARG A 39 -9.77 9.31 -2.40
C ARG A 39 -8.53 9.46 -3.28
N ILE A 40 -7.61 8.51 -3.23
CA ILE A 40 -6.39 8.49 -4.04
C ILE A 40 -6.73 8.25 -5.53
N GLU A 41 -7.70 7.40 -5.83
CA GLU A 41 -8.17 7.15 -7.20
C GLU A 41 -8.78 8.39 -7.87
N LYS A 42 -9.46 9.25 -7.09
CA LYS A 42 -9.97 10.54 -7.59
C LYS A 42 -8.86 11.51 -8.02
N LEU A 43 -7.62 11.30 -7.58
CA LEU A 43 -6.44 12.06 -8.00
C LEU A 43 -5.78 11.47 -9.26
N GLY A 44 -6.37 10.43 -9.87
CA GLY A 44 -5.79 9.72 -11.00
C GLY A 44 -4.60 8.84 -10.62
N CYS A 45 -4.49 8.47 -9.34
CA CYS A 45 -3.48 7.56 -8.81
C CYS A 45 -4.11 6.21 -8.46
N ASP A 46 -3.29 5.22 -8.17
CA ASP A 46 -3.75 3.91 -7.69
C ASP A 46 -3.34 3.67 -6.23
N TYR A 47 -4.08 2.78 -5.57
CA TYR A 47 -3.82 2.39 -4.17
C TYR A 47 -3.74 0.88 -4.06
N VAL A 48 -2.74 0.38 -3.33
CA VAL A 48 -2.59 -1.02 -2.97
C VAL A 48 -2.50 -1.12 -1.44
N ASP A 49 -3.43 -1.87 -0.86
CA ASP A 49 -3.42 -2.24 0.55
C ASP A 49 -2.64 -3.54 0.71
N ALA A 50 -1.46 -3.52 1.31
CA ALA A 50 -0.55 -4.65 1.40
C ALA A 50 -0.06 -4.90 2.84
N PRO A 51 -0.95 -5.09 3.82
CA PRO A 51 -0.56 -5.39 5.20
C PRO A 51 0.34 -6.63 5.28
N VAL A 52 1.22 -6.63 6.29
CA VAL A 52 2.27 -7.65 6.44
C VAL A 52 2.18 -8.43 7.74
N SER A 53 2.68 -9.66 7.70
CA SER A 53 2.95 -10.50 8.88
C SER A 53 4.34 -11.12 8.79
N GLY A 54 4.89 -11.56 9.94
CA GLY A 54 6.26 -12.07 10.07
C GLY A 54 7.16 -11.26 11.00
N GLY A 55 6.69 -10.08 11.45
CA GLY A 55 7.38 -9.23 12.42
C GLY A 55 8.74 -8.71 11.95
N GLU A 56 9.50 -8.15 12.88
CA GLU A 56 10.81 -7.56 12.60
C GLU A 56 11.81 -8.57 12.01
N VAL A 57 11.80 -9.81 12.52
CA VAL A 57 12.67 -10.89 12.02
C VAL A 57 12.35 -11.19 10.56
N GLY A 58 11.07 -11.31 10.22
CA GLY A 58 10.62 -11.54 8.85
C GLY A 58 11.01 -10.41 7.91
N ALA A 59 10.88 -9.15 8.35
CA ALA A 59 11.27 -7.97 7.59
C ALA A 59 12.78 -7.94 7.30
N LYS A 60 13.62 -8.14 8.34
CA LYS A 60 15.09 -8.17 8.17
C LYS A 60 15.55 -9.31 7.25
N ALA A 61 14.85 -10.43 7.27
CA ALA A 61 15.17 -11.59 6.47
C ALA A 61 14.50 -11.60 5.07
N ALA A 62 13.76 -10.54 4.70
CA ALA A 62 12.97 -10.48 3.47
C ALA A 62 12.05 -11.71 3.28
N THR A 63 11.35 -12.08 4.36
CA THR A 63 10.47 -13.27 4.42
C THR A 63 9.07 -12.95 4.90
N LEU A 64 8.65 -11.69 4.80
CA LEU A 64 7.28 -11.29 5.15
C LEU A 64 6.23 -12.07 4.34
N SER A 65 5.07 -12.28 4.97
CA SER A 65 3.86 -12.61 4.24
C SER A 65 3.08 -11.31 4.01
N ILE A 66 2.73 -11.04 2.77
CA ILE A 66 2.12 -9.78 2.30
C ILE A 66 0.80 -10.12 1.61
N MET A 67 -0.30 -9.54 2.09
CA MET A 67 -1.64 -9.77 1.53
C MET A 67 -2.09 -8.50 0.82
N ALA A 68 -1.95 -8.45 -0.50
CA ALA A 68 -2.14 -7.24 -1.29
C ALA A 68 -3.52 -7.19 -1.96
N GLY A 69 -4.32 -6.18 -1.60
CA GLY A 69 -5.57 -5.82 -2.25
C GLY A 69 -5.39 -4.60 -3.17
N GLY A 70 -5.92 -4.70 -4.39
CA GLY A 70 -5.89 -3.62 -5.38
C GLY A 70 -6.34 -4.10 -6.75
N LYS A 71 -6.24 -3.24 -7.77
CA LYS A 71 -6.45 -3.66 -9.17
C LYS A 71 -5.32 -4.60 -9.58
N GLN A 72 -5.64 -5.65 -10.33
CA GLN A 72 -4.66 -6.67 -10.73
C GLN A 72 -3.46 -6.07 -11.49
N ASP A 73 -3.71 -5.17 -12.44
CA ASP A 73 -2.66 -4.53 -13.24
C ASP A 73 -1.74 -3.61 -12.41
N VAL A 74 -2.26 -3.03 -11.33
CA VAL A 74 -1.48 -2.24 -10.37
C VAL A 74 -0.68 -3.17 -9.45
N PHE A 75 -1.30 -4.24 -8.96
CA PHE A 75 -0.62 -5.27 -8.17
C PHE A 75 0.57 -5.86 -8.95
N ASP A 76 0.37 -6.23 -10.21
CA ASP A 76 1.42 -6.79 -11.07
C ASP A 76 2.61 -5.82 -11.23
N LYS A 77 2.35 -4.51 -11.27
CA LYS A 77 3.41 -3.48 -11.32
C LYS A 77 4.22 -3.39 -10.03
N VAL A 78 3.59 -3.58 -8.87
CA VAL A 78 4.27 -3.48 -7.55
C VAL A 78 4.81 -4.82 -7.05
N LEU A 79 4.32 -5.94 -7.58
CA LEU A 79 4.72 -7.30 -7.17
C LEU A 79 6.24 -7.50 -7.17
N PRO A 80 7.02 -7.06 -8.16
CA PRO A 80 8.48 -7.19 -8.13
C PRO A 80 9.11 -6.49 -6.92
N LEU A 81 8.52 -5.42 -6.41
CA LEU A 81 8.99 -4.71 -5.20
C LEU A 81 8.59 -5.47 -3.93
N LEU A 82 7.36 -6.00 -3.88
CA LEU A 82 6.88 -6.80 -2.74
C LEU A 82 7.73 -8.08 -2.57
N GLN A 83 8.16 -8.69 -3.67
CA GLN A 83 9.03 -9.87 -3.69
C GLN A 83 10.43 -9.63 -3.10
N LEU A 84 10.88 -8.37 -3.02
CA LEU A 84 12.14 -8.03 -2.35
C LEU A 84 12.01 -8.05 -0.82
N MET A 85 10.78 -8.03 -0.29
CA MET A 85 10.49 -7.93 1.15
C MET A 85 9.81 -9.19 1.71
N GLY A 86 9.13 -9.95 0.85
CA GLY A 86 8.30 -11.09 1.25
C GLY A 86 8.53 -12.37 0.47
N LYS A 87 8.09 -13.49 1.04
CA LYS A 87 8.12 -14.82 0.40
C LYS A 87 6.74 -15.35 0.05
N ASN A 88 5.71 -14.96 0.80
CA ASN A 88 4.32 -15.32 0.52
C ASN A 88 3.57 -14.05 0.17
N ILE A 89 3.23 -13.86 -1.10
CA ILE A 89 2.56 -12.66 -1.58
C ILE A 89 1.31 -13.11 -2.32
N THR A 90 0.16 -12.63 -1.86
CA THR A 90 -1.18 -13.01 -2.36
C THR A 90 -2.05 -11.80 -2.52
#